data_AF-A0AAN4ZSP6-F1
#
_entry.id   AF-A0AAN4ZSP6-F1
#
_cell.length_a   1.000
_cell.length_b   1.000
_cell.length_c   1.000
_cell.angle_alpha   90.00
_cell.angle_beta   90.00
_cell.angle_gamma   90.00
#
_symmetry.space_group_name_H-M   'P 1'
#
loop_
_entity.id
_entity.type
_entity.pdbx_description
1 polymer ?
#
loop_
_entity_poly.entity_id
_entity_poly.type
_entity_poly.pdbx_seq_one_letter_code
_entity_poly.pdbx_strand_id
1 'polypeptide(L)'
;DSLHHLSSSMRVCSNFHLVFIVLAAVEAGVSFHNSEVLQAVDFGTSNDISFSCEDGCTVFVDRKDDSLQIIQNDVTFIASFTDIFGSNPDSLEGFTLPPGKNYKLRNEDGKSKANFVFYAVRGNLTAEDYSVSVAAPQGTDSMLIPLYMPIRNRYATVLSSFSSIELSSFKGSYPHGFPKIHTAGFDTVDIDDCPPVFQGRSQSSVENSSLVIVAPILTIDFGSEGSHSVLVNNRQSVFSSKFSWPSRTATEKFQAVRIRYMCPTRRLCTCLRATFHVRMSMEHTTPS
;
A
#
# COMPACT_ATOMS: atom_id res chain seq x y z
N ASP A 1 -56.92 36.72 -46.91
CA ASP A 1 -56.69 35.32 -46.54
C ASP A 1 -55.21 34.95 -46.47
N SER A 2 -54.75 34.90 -45.21
CA SER A 2 -53.64 34.16 -44.61
C SER A 2 -52.31 34.04 -45.37
N LEU A 3 -51.29 34.85 -45.06
CA LEU A 3 -50.30 34.68 -43.96
C LEU A 3 -49.68 33.27 -43.89
N HIS A 4 -48.38 33.15 -44.16
CA HIS A 4 -47.34 32.79 -43.17
C HIS A 4 -45.94 32.81 -43.81
N HIS A 5 -45.18 33.86 -43.52
CA HIS A 5 -43.77 34.00 -43.84
C HIS A 5 -42.96 33.49 -42.64
N LEU A 6 -42.28 32.34 -42.77
CA LEU A 6 -41.39 31.81 -41.73
C LEU A 6 -40.00 32.44 -41.90
N SER A 7 -39.67 33.36 -40.99
CA SER A 7 -38.35 33.98 -40.85
C SER A 7 -37.51 33.20 -39.85
N SER A 8 -36.49 32.50 -40.35
CA SER A 8 -35.54 31.70 -39.59
C SER A 8 -34.50 32.60 -38.88
N SER A 9 -34.75 32.95 -37.62
CA SER A 9 -33.78 33.64 -36.78
C SER A 9 -32.82 32.63 -36.14
N MET A 10 -31.63 32.43 -36.73
CA MET A 10 -30.53 31.68 -36.10
C MET A 10 -30.01 32.45 -34.88
N ARG A 11 -30.42 32.02 -33.68
CA ARG A 11 -29.73 32.38 -32.43
C ARG A 11 -28.52 31.47 -32.29
N VAL A 12 -27.34 32.03 -32.56
CA VAL A 12 -26.06 31.42 -32.19
C VAL A 12 -25.95 31.50 -30.67
N CYS A 13 -26.47 30.50 -29.96
CA CYS A 13 -26.15 30.28 -28.55
C CYS A 13 -24.70 29.79 -28.50
N SER A 14 -23.77 30.73 -28.37
CA SER A 14 -22.39 30.48 -28.00
C SER A 14 -22.37 29.90 -26.59
N ASN A 15 -22.56 28.59 -26.49
CA ASN A 15 -22.31 27.83 -25.28
C ASN A 15 -20.80 27.77 -25.06
N PHE A 16 -20.25 28.82 -24.47
CA PHE A 16 -18.95 28.76 -23.82
C PHE A 16 -19.07 27.75 -22.68
N HIS A 17 -18.77 26.48 -22.97
CA HIS A 17 -18.45 25.48 -21.96
C HIS A 17 -17.18 25.96 -21.27
N LEU A 18 -17.37 26.76 -20.23
CA LEU A 18 -16.36 27.08 -19.26
C LEU A 18 -16.08 25.77 -18.50
N VAL A 19 -15.18 24.97 -19.07
CA VAL A 19 -14.58 23.81 -18.42
C VAL A 19 -13.83 24.36 -17.21
N PHE A 20 -14.52 24.42 -16.07
CA PHE A 20 -13.90 24.58 -14.76
C PHE A 20 -13.01 23.34 -14.56
N ILE A 21 -11.77 23.42 -15.02
CA ILE A 21 -10.70 22.54 -14.57
C ILE A 21 -10.48 22.94 -13.12
N VAL A 22 -11.25 22.32 -12.23
CA VAL A 22 -10.95 22.32 -10.79
C VAL A 22 -9.64 21.54 -10.68
N LEU A 23 -8.53 22.26 -10.82
CA LEU A 23 -7.22 21.88 -10.32
C LEU A 23 -7.37 21.83 -8.79
N ALA A 24 -8.08 20.84 -8.28
CA ALA A 24 -7.86 20.40 -6.92
C ALA A 24 -6.38 20.02 -6.91
N ALA A 25 -5.58 20.80 -6.19
CA ALA A 25 -4.26 20.35 -5.78
C ALA A 25 -4.52 19.07 -4.99
N VAL A 26 -4.44 17.93 -5.68
CA VAL A 26 -4.54 16.62 -5.05
C VAL A 26 -3.25 16.50 -4.28
N GLU A 27 -3.29 16.82 -2.99
CA GLU A 27 -2.29 16.38 -2.04
C GLU A 27 -2.23 14.86 -2.19
N ALA A 28 -1.13 14.36 -2.75
CA ALA A 28 -1.03 13.02 -3.31
C ALA A 28 -0.83 11.93 -2.25
N GLY A 29 -1.03 12.22 -0.96
CA GLY A 29 -0.89 11.24 0.12
C GLY A 29 -2.07 10.28 0.21
N VAL A 30 -1.78 9.03 0.61
CA VAL A 30 -2.82 8.03 0.92
C VAL A 30 -3.06 8.02 2.42
N SER A 31 -4.12 8.70 2.85
CA SER A 31 -4.57 8.68 4.24
C SER A 31 -5.69 7.66 4.43
N PHE A 32 -5.59 6.90 5.51
CA PHE A 32 -6.61 6.00 6.02
C PHE A 32 -7.20 6.60 7.32
N HIS A 33 -8.10 5.87 7.98
CA HIS A 33 -8.82 6.41 9.15
C HIS A 33 -7.88 6.62 10.34
N ASN A 34 -7.01 5.64 10.57
CA ASN A 34 -6.09 5.55 11.70
C ASN A 34 -4.62 5.52 11.28
N SER A 35 -4.35 5.58 9.97
CA SER A 35 -3.00 5.52 9.46
C SER A 35 -2.78 6.38 8.21
N GLU A 36 -1.54 6.72 7.92
CA GLU A 36 -1.14 7.55 6.78
C GLU A 36 0.11 6.97 6.13
N VAL A 37 0.09 6.83 4.81
CA VAL A 37 1.22 6.34 4.01
C VAL A 37 1.73 7.45 3.11
N LEU A 38 3.03 7.74 3.23
CA LEU A 38 3.74 8.69 2.39
C LEU A 38 4.87 7.99 1.62
N GLN A 39 5.15 8.49 0.43
CA GLN A 39 6.17 8.01 -0.49
C GLN A 39 6.94 9.17 -1.11
N ALA A 40 8.01 8.84 -1.83
CA ALA A 40 8.85 9.81 -2.54
C ALA A 40 8.08 10.73 -3.50
N VAL A 41 7.02 10.22 -4.15
CA VAL A 41 6.19 11.01 -5.07
C VAL A 41 5.39 12.11 -4.36
N ASP A 42 5.08 11.93 -3.08
CA ASP A 42 4.23 12.85 -2.30
C ASP A 42 4.93 14.16 -1.99
N PHE A 43 6.27 14.17 -2.07
CA PHE A 43 7.04 15.41 -1.96
C PHE A 43 6.73 16.38 -3.11
N GLY A 44 6.22 15.92 -4.26
CA GLY A 44 5.90 16.78 -5.40
C GLY A 44 7.09 17.64 -5.85
N THR A 45 6.98 18.96 -5.72
CA THR A 45 8.09 19.93 -5.92
C THR A 45 8.67 20.46 -4.61
N SER A 46 8.11 20.07 -3.47
CA SER A 46 8.56 20.41 -2.12
C SER A 46 9.67 19.45 -1.66
N ASN A 47 10.41 19.89 -0.63
CA ASN A 47 11.28 19.05 0.18
C ASN A 47 10.64 18.66 1.51
N ASP A 48 9.41 19.12 1.77
CA ASP A 48 8.65 18.86 2.98
C ASP A 48 7.27 18.28 2.60
N ILE A 49 6.83 17.26 3.33
CA ILE A 49 5.45 16.73 3.31
C ILE A 49 4.92 16.74 4.74
N SER A 50 3.75 17.32 4.97
CA SER A 50 3.10 17.29 6.28
C SER A 50 2.39 15.96 6.51
N PHE A 51 2.36 15.49 7.76
CA PHE A 51 1.54 14.34 8.17
C PHE A 51 0.91 14.61 9.56
N SER A 52 -0.16 13.90 9.88
CA SER A 52 -0.90 14.12 11.13
C SER A 52 -0.51 13.13 12.23
N CYS A 53 -0.36 13.64 13.46
CA CYS A 53 -0.02 12.84 14.64
C CYS A 53 -0.60 13.50 15.92
N GLU A 54 -1.84 14.02 15.83
CA GLU A 54 -2.43 14.85 16.89
C GLU A 54 -2.56 14.13 18.24
N ASP A 55 -2.86 12.83 18.22
CA ASP A 55 -2.98 11.98 19.42
C ASP A 55 -1.72 11.14 19.68
N GLY A 56 -0.63 11.47 19.01
CA GLY A 56 0.56 10.64 18.95
C GLY A 56 0.39 9.51 17.94
N CYS A 57 1.50 8.94 17.53
CA CYS A 57 1.55 7.92 16.50
C CYS A 57 2.83 7.12 16.59
N THR A 58 2.80 5.88 16.12
CA THR A 58 3.98 5.08 15.87
C THR A 58 4.26 5.13 14.38
N VAL A 59 5.49 5.52 14.03
CA VAL A 59 5.93 5.62 12.64
C VAL A 59 6.87 4.48 12.27
N PHE A 60 6.76 4.04 11.03
CA PHE A 60 7.55 2.97 10.45
C PHE A 60 8.12 3.44 9.11
N VAL A 61 9.31 2.95 8.79
CA VAL A 61 9.99 3.27 7.53
C VAL A 61 10.55 2.00 6.92
N ASP A 62 10.54 1.93 5.60
CA ASP A 62 10.95 0.72 4.88
C ASP A 62 12.47 0.66 4.59
N ARG A 63 13.24 1.65 5.01
CA ARG A 63 14.70 1.72 4.78
C ARG A 63 15.38 2.75 5.70
N LYS A 64 16.69 2.63 5.84
CA LYS A 64 17.55 3.65 6.47
C LYS A 64 17.87 4.77 5.47
N ASP A 65 17.83 6.01 5.96
CA ASP A 65 18.21 7.21 5.20
C ASP A 65 18.40 8.40 6.16
N ASP A 66 19.62 8.98 6.21
CA ASP A 66 19.91 10.13 7.07
C ASP A 66 19.40 11.46 6.47
N SER A 67 19.08 11.48 5.17
CA SER A 67 18.55 12.67 4.49
C SER A 67 17.04 12.86 4.69
N LEU A 68 16.33 11.78 5.05
CA LEU A 68 14.90 11.80 5.34
C LEU A 68 14.68 11.92 6.84
N GLN A 69 14.07 13.03 7.26
CA GLN A 69 13.97 13.43 8.65
C GLN A 69 12.54 13.83 9.03
N ILE A 70 12.13 13.45 10.22
CA ILE A 70 10.95 13.98 10.87
C ILE A 70 11.35 15.25 11.61
N ILE A 71 10.66 16.32 11.29
CA ILE A 71 10.77 17.59 11.98
C ILE A 71 9.40 18.01 12.52
N GLN A 72 9.41 18.90 13.49
CA GLN A 72 8.21 19.53 14.04
C GLN A 72 8.35 21.05 14.03
N ASN A 73 7.27 21.74 13.67
CA ASN A 73 7.21 23.21 13.63
C ASN A 73 8.32 23.85 12.79
N ASP A 74 8.71 23.20 11.69
CA ASP A 74 9.74 23.65 10.72
C ASP A 74 11.19 23.70 11.21
N VAL A 75 11.45 23.59 12.52
CA VAL A 75 12.79 23.80 13.10
C VAL A 75 13.28 22.65 13.97
N THR A 76 12.38 21.93 14.66
CA THR A 76 12.78 20.92 15.64
C THR A 76 13.00 19.58 14.95
N PHE A 77 14.25 19.15 14.82
CA PHE A 77 14.59 17.78 14.44
C PHE A 77 14.09 16.80 15.51
N ILE A 78 13.43 15.73 15.07
CA ILE A 78 12.92 14.67 15.95
C ILE A 78 13.71 13.38 15.74
N ALA A 79 13.76 12.87 14.50
CA ALA A 79 14.42 11.62 14.14
C ALA A 79 14.66 11.54 12.62
N SER A 80 15.74 10.89 12.19
CA SER A 80 15.95 10.46 10.80
C SER A 80 15.34 9.07 10.55
N PHE A 81 15.27 8.63 9.29
CA PHE A 81 14.86 7.25 8.99
C PHE A 81 15.84 6.23 9.58
N THR A 82 17.13 6.57 9.66
CA THR A 82 18.12 5.74 10.36
C THR A 82 17.83 5.61 11.86
N ASP A 83 17.39 6.70 12.51
CA ASP A 83 17.03 6.69 13.94
C ASP A 83 15.76 5.88 14.19
N ILE A 84 14.73 6.06 13.34
CA ILE A 84 13.46 5.31 13.41
C ILE A 84 13.70 3.81 13.26
N PHE A 85 14.59 3.44 12.34
CA PHE A 85 14.94 2.05 12.10
C PHE A 85 15.76 1.46 13.25
N GLY A 86 16.65 2.27 13.84
CA GLY A 86 17.51 1.89 14.94
C GLY A 86 18.43 0.69 14.61
N SER A 87 18.62 -0.18 15.60
CA SER A 87 19.40 -1.42 15.48
C SER A 87 18.56 -2.63 15.04
N ASN A 88 17.23 -2.50 14.95
CA ASN A 88 16.34 -3.60 14.59
C ASN A 88 16.32 -3.79 13.07
N PRO A 89 16.82 -4.91 12.52
CA PRO A 89 16.89 -5.15 11.08
C PRO A 89 15.51 -5.22 10.39
N ASP A 90 14.43 -5.39 11.16
CA ASP A 90 13.08 -5.65 10.65
C ASP A 90 12.09 -4.50 10.93
N SER A 91 12.52 -3.46 11.66
CA SER A 91 11.73 -2.29 12.07
C SER A 91 10.38 -2.61 12.73
N LEU A 92 10.28 -3.72 13.48
CA LEU A 92 9.01 -4.21 14.01
C LEU A 92 8.36 -3.31 15.08
N GLU A 93 9.18 -2.60 15.86
CA GLU A 93 8.70 -1.81 17.01
C GLU A 93 8.22 -0.41 16.61
N GLY A 94 8.70 0.10 15.47
CA GLY A 94 8.48 1.48 15.03
C GLY A 94 9.10 2.52 15.96
N PHE A 95 8.80 3.78 15.70
CA PHE A 95 9.23 4.92 16.51
C PHE A 95 8.02 5.72 16.99
N THR A 96 7.85 5.87 18.31
CA THR A 96 6.68 6.57 18.85
C THR A 96 6.92 8.07 18.91
N LEU A 97 6.08 8.81 18.18
CA LEU A 97 5.97 10.26 18.26
C LEU A 97 4.94 10.66 19.31
N PRO A 98 5.25 11.65 20.17
CA PRO A 98 4.27 12.18 21.09
C PRO A 98 3.12 12.90 20.35
N PRO A 99 1.98 13.12 21.02
CA PRO A 99 0.92 13.99 20.50
C PRO A 99 1.45 15.35 20.08
N GLY A 100 1.15 15.75 18.84
CA GLY A 100 1.63 17.02 18.31
C GLY A 100 1.04 17.41 16.96
N LYS A 101 1.26 18.66 16.57
CA LYS A 101 0.86 19.22 15.27
C LYS A 101 2.07 19.61 14.45
N ASN A 102 1.85 19.87 13.15
CA ASN A 102 2.85 20.37 12.22
C ASN A 102 4.09 19.46 12.12
N TYR A 103 3.88 18.15 12.17
CA TYR A 103 4.92 17.22 11.80
C TYR A 103 5.12 17.25 10.30
N LYS A 104 6.38 17.21 9.89
CA LYS A 104 6.76 17.13 8.48
C LYS A 104 7.83 16.06 8.30
N LEU A 105 7.71 15.33 7.22
CA LEU A 105 8.81 14.57 6.64
C LEU A 105 9.58 15.53 5.71
N ARG A 106 10.87 15.74 5.99
CA ARG A 106 11.77 16.60 5.24
C ARG A 106 12.83 15.77 4.54
N ASN A 107 13.10 16.10 3.27
CA ASN A 107 14.28 15.66 2.56
C ASN A 107 15.33 16.79 2.59
N GLU A 108 16.34 16.65 3.44
CA GLU A 108 17.42 17.63 3.62
C GLU A 108 18.33 17.77 2.39
N ASP A 109 18.48 16.70 1.60
CA ASP A 109 19.43 16.73 0.47
C ASP A 109 18.89 17.51 -0.73
N GLY A 110 17.56 17.65 -0.83
CA GLY A 110 16.82 18.31 -1.90
C GLY A 110 17.12 17.81 -3.32
N LYS A 111 17.86 16.71 -3.47
CA LYS A 111 18.49 16.27 -4.72
C LYS A 111 18.10 14.86 -5.11
N SER A 112 17.97 13.95 -4.15
CA SER A 112 17.58 12.57 -4.39
C SER A 112 16.35 12.25 -3.55
N LYS A 113 15.18 12.22 -4.19
CA LYS A 113 14.00 11.58 -3.60
C LYS A 113 14.20 10.07 -3.72
N ALA A 114 15.06 9.52 -2.87
CA ALA A 114 15.22 8.08 -2.76
C ALA A 114 13.83 7.47 -2.59
N ASN A 115 13.53 6.37 -3.29
CA ASN A 115 12.26 5.69 -3.06
C ASN A 115 12.21 5.23 -1.60
N PHE A 116 11.11 5.59 -0.92
CA PHE A 116 10.81 5.17 0.44
C PHE A 116 9.30 4.96 0.59
N VAL A 117 8.94 4.31 1.69
CA VAL A 117 7.60 4.23 2.25
C VAL A 117 7.69 4.60 3.72
N PHE A 118 6.95 5.64 4.09
CA PHE A 118 6.74 6.11 5.44
C PHE A 118 5.31 5.76 5.85
N TYR A 119 5.14 5.15 7.01
CA TYR A 119 3.84 4.73 7.50
C TYR A 119 3.64 5.22 8.93
N ALA A 120 2.68 6.11 9.15
CA ALA A 120 2.30 6.59 10.47
C ALA A 120 1.00 5.93 10.92
N VAL A 121 0.98 5.38 12.13
CA VAL A 121 -0.20 4.74 12.74
C VAL A 121 -0.54 5.49 14.03
N ARG A 122 -1.78 5.91 14.20
CA ARG A 122 -2.22 6.65 15.41
C ARG A 122 -1.97 5.83 16.69
N GLY A 123 -1.46 6.47 17.74
CA GLY A 123 -0.97 5.80 18.96
C GLY A 123 -2.04 5.50 20.02
N ASN A 124 -3.23 6.07 19.89
CA ASN A 124 -4.36 5.85 20.81
C ASN A 124 -5.38 4.85 20.24
N LEU A 125 -4.89 3.79 19.63
CA LEU A 125 -5.71 2.63 19.29
C LEU A 125 -5.92 1.87 20.59
N THR A 126 -7.17 1.55 20.93
CA THR A 126 -7.42 0.75 22.14
C THR A 126 -6.75 -0.62 21.97
N ALA A 127 -6.43 -1.32 23.05
CA ALA A 127 -5.80 -2.64 22.95
C ALA A 127 -6.65 -3.68 22.18
N GLU A 128 -7.95 -3.39 21.99
CA GLU A 128 -8.88 -4.14 21.15
C GLU A 128 -8.74 -3.78 19.65
N ASP A 129 -8.23 -2.59 19.33
CA ASP A 129 -8.07 -2.02 17.98
C ASP A 129 -6.76 -2.43 17.29
N TYR A 130 -6.34 -3.68 17.46
CA TYR A 130 -5.26 -4.31 16.69
C TYR A 130 -3.85 -3.84 17.07
N SER A 131 -3.08 -4.69 17.75
CA SER A 131 -1.63 -4.51 17.80
C SER A 131 -1.04 -4.67 16.40
N VAL A 132 -0.60 -3.55 15.85
CA VAL A 132 -0.12 -3.45 14.47
C VAL A 132 1.29 -4.02 14.40
N SER A 133 1.42 -5.21 13.81
CA SER A 133 2.72 -5.74 13.46
C SER A 133 3.09 -5.25 12.07
N VAL A 134 4.07 -4.36 11.99
CA VAL A 134 4.59 -3.83 10.72
C VAL A 134 5.95 -4.44 10.46
N ALA A 135 6.18 -4.90 9.24
CA ALA A 135 7.46 -5.40 8.79
C ALA A 135 7.96 -4.62 7.58
N ALA A 136 9.24 -4.28 7.60
CA ALA A 136 9.91 -3.51 6.56
C ALA A 136 11.16 -4.26 6.09
N PRO A 137 11.02 -5.32 5.27
CA PRO A 137 12.15 -6.16 4.87
C PRO A 137 13.24 -5.33 4.17
N GLN A 138 14.49 -5.52 4.57
CA GLN A 138 15.66 -4.88 3.94
C GLN A 138 16.34 -5.80 2.93
N GLY A 139 17.06 -5.20 1.97
CA GLY A 139 18.06 -5.90 1.16
C GLY A 139 17.69 -6.13 -0.31
N THR A 140 18.69 -6.53 -1.09
CA THR A 140 18.52 -6.95 -2.49
C THR A 140 18.14 -8.43 -2.60
N ASP A 141 17.13 -8.67 -3.45
CA ASP A 141 16.60 -9.89 -4.06
C ASP A 141 16.19 -11.12 -3.22
N SER A 142 16.70 -11.39 -2.01
CA SER A 142 16.40 -12.71 -1.41
C SER A 142 16.47 -12.82 0.12
N MET A 143 16.58 -11.72 0.87
CA MET A 143 16.74 -11.84 2.33
C MET A 143 15.41 -12.21 2.97
N LEU A 144 15.24 -13.53 3.16
CA LEU A 144 14.19 -14.14 3.95
C LEU A 144 14.27 -13.58 5.37
N ILE A 145 13.43 -12.61 5.70
CA ILE A 145 13.03 -12.43 7.09
C ILE A 145 11.79 -13.31 7.23
N PRO A 146 11.92 -14.57 7.70
CA PRO A 146 10.76 -15.26 8.20
C PRO A 146 10.23 -14.36 9.32
N LEU A 147 9.14 -13.65 9.04
CA LEU A 147 8.40 -12.95 10.06
C LEU A 147 7.72 -14.03 10.90
N TYR A 148 8.52 -14.57 11.82
CA TYR A 148 8.05 -15.37 12.92
C TYR A 148 7.52 -14.39 13.96
N MET A 149 6.43 -13.75 13.60
CA MET A 149 5.71 -12.94 14.56
C MET A 149 4.95 -13.95 15.41
N PRO A 150 5.17 -14.06 16.73
CA PRO A 150 4.22 -14.70 17.61
C PRO A 150 2.97 -13.82 17.62
N ILE A 151 2.22 -13.85 16.52
CA ILE A 151 1.03 -13.03 16.36
C ILE A 151 -0.02 -13.68 17.24
N ARG A 152 -0.26 -13.08 18.40
CA ARG A 152 -1.61 -13.19 18.96
C ARG A 152 -2.60 -12.35 18.15
N ASN A 153 -2.17 -11.73 17.04
CA ASN A 153 -2.94 -10.75 16.31
C ASN A 153 -3.29 -11.32 14.94
N ARG A 154 -4.40 -10.84 14.40
CA ARG A 154 -4.95 -11.29 13.13
C ARG A 154 -4.25 -10.69 11.90
N TYR A 155 -3.57 -9.55 12.06
CA TYR A 155 -3.05 -8.74 10.95
C TYR A 155 -1.53 -8.58 10.97
N ALA A 156 -0.94 -8.52 9.79
CA ALA A 156 0.46 -8.17 9.56
C ALA A 156 0.57 -7.19 8.39
N THR A 157 1.27 -6.08 8.56
CA THR A 157 1.47 -5.07 7.51
C THR A 157 2.91 -5.14 7.01
N VAL A 158 3.09 -5.10 5.69
CA VAL A 158 4.41 -5.08 5.05
C VAL A 158 4.59 -3.76 4.31
N LEU A 159 5.74 -3.12 4.51
CA LEU A 159 6.16 -1.90 3.81
C LEU A 159 7.30 -2.22 2.83
N SER A 160 7.26 -1.62 1.64
CA SER A 160 8.33 -1.78 0.66
C SER A 160 8.36 -0.65 -0.37
N SER A 161 9.50 0.02 -0.51
CA SER A 161 9.79 0.96 -1.61
C SER A 161 10.28 0.26 -2.87
N PHE A 162 10.40 -1.07 -2.85
CA PHE A 162 10.69 -1.86 -4.04
C PHE A 162 9.48 -1.91 -4.95
N SER A 163 9.70 -2.28 -6.20
CA SER A 163 8.63 -2.32 -7.19
C SER A 163 7.57 -3.40 -6.94
N SER A 164 7.90 -4.44 -6.16
CA SER A 164 6.96 -5.51 -5.85
C SER A 164 7.39 -6.30 -4.62
N ILE A 165 6.40 -6.82 -3.91
CA ILE A 165 6.53 -7.73 -2.77
C ILE A 165 6.09 -9.12 -3.23
N GLU A 166 6.94 -10.12 -3.03
CA GLU A 166 6.58 -11.52 -3.18
C GLU A 166 6.21 -12.13 -1.83
N LEU A 167 5.06 -12.80 -1.78
CA LEU A 167 4.58 -13.55 -0.63
C LEU A 167 4.51 -15.03 -0.99
N SER A 168 5.08 -15.89 -0.16
CA SER A 168 5.05 -17.33 -0.37
C SER A 168 5.17 -18.10 0.94
N SER A 169 5.14 -19.43 0.88
CA SER A 169 5.42 -20.31 2.02
C SER A 169 4.58 -19.98 3.26
N PHE A 170 3.29 -19.70 3.06
CA PHE A 170 2.35 -19.46 4.16
C PHE A 170 2.29 -20.70 5.05
N LYS A 171 2.39 -20.51 6.36
CA LYS A 171 2.22 -21.56 7.38
C LYS A 171 1.34 -21.04 8.51
N GLY A 172 0.56 -21.92 9.11
CA GLY A 172 -0.36 -21.58 10.20
C GLY A 172 -1.59 -22.47 10.17
N SER A 173 -2.54 -22.23 11.07
CA SER A 173 -3.86 -22.86 11.07
C SER A 173 -4.91 -21.78 10.99
N TYR A 174 -5.89 -21.94 10.09
CA TYR A 174 -6.85 -20.90 9.74
C TYR A 174 -8.31 -21.30 10.06
N PRO A 175 -8.66 -21.58 11.33
CA PRO A 175 -9.95 -22.16 11.71
C PRO A 175 -11.15 -21.22 11.46
N HIS A 176 -10.94 -19.90 11.42
CA HIS A 176 -12.01 -18.90 11.27
C HIS A 176 -12.03 -18.21 9.90
N GLY A 177 -11.19 -18.64 8.96
CA GLY A 177 -11.11 -18.08 7.63
C GLY A 177 -9.68 -18.09 7.12
N PHE A 178 -9.51 -18.29 5.81
CA PHE A 178 -8.19 -18.31 5.19
C PHE A 178 -7.61 -16.91 4.99
N PRO A 179 -6.28 -16.79 4.87
CA PRO A 179 -5.63 -15.51 4.70
C PRO A 179 -6.17 -14.68 3.53
N LYS A 180 -6.35 -13.40 3.80
CA LYS A 180 -6.68 -12.35 2.84
C LYS A 180 -5.53 -11.35 2.78
N ILE A 181 -5.30 -10.76 1.61
CA ILE A 181 -4.25 -9.77 1.41
C ILE A 181 -4.88 -8.53 0.82
N HIS A 182 -4.61 -7.39 1.42
CA HIS A 182 -5.11 -6.07 1.04
C HIS A 182 -3.92 -5.18 0.70
N THR A 183 -4.08 -4.28 -0.27
CA THR A 183 -3.02 -3.33 -0.69
C THR A 183 -3.24 -1.96 -0.05
N ALA A 184 -3.37 -1.97 1.28
CA ALA A 184 -3.66 -0.83 2.12
C ALA A 184 -3.19 -1.13 3.56
N GLY A 185 -3.29 -0.15 4.46
CA GLY A 185 -2.97 -0.32 5.88
C GLY A 185 -3.99 -1.18 6.64
N PHE A 186 -3.65 -1.56 7.88
CA PHE A 186 -4.44 -2.53 8.66
C PHE A 186 -5.88 -2.05 8.93
N ASP A 187 -6.09 -0.74 9.03
CA ASP A 187 -7.36 -0.11 9.35
C ASP A 187 -8.35 -0.08 8.17
N THR A 188 -8.01 -0.71 7.05
CA THR A 188 -8.87 -0.81 5.86
C THR A 188 -9.41 -2.20 5.58
N VAL A 189 -8.96 -3.22 6.31
CA VAL A 189 -9.25 -4.62 5.98
C VAL A 189 -10.73 -4.98 6.09
N ASP A 190 -11.44 -4.34 7.02
CA ASP A 190 -12.87 -4.58 7.27
C ASP A 190 -13.78 -3.51 6.60
N ILE A 191 -13.23 -2.67 5.71
CA ILE A 191 -14.01 -1.71 4.92
C ILE A 191 -14.41 -2.37 3.59
N ASP A 192 -15.72 -2.41 3.29
CA ASP A 192 -16.27 -3.00 2.05
C ASP A 192 -15.64 -2.42 0.76
N ASP A 193 -15.15 -1.18 0.83
CA ASP A 193 -14.52 -0.47 -0.28
C ASP A 193 -13.07 -0.93 -0.57
N CYS A 194 -12.47 -1.78 0.29
CA CYS A 194 -11.12 -2.33 0.08
C CYS A 194 -11.07 -3.85 -0.02
N PRO A 195 -11.60 -4.43 -1.12
CA PRO A 195 -11.62 -5.87 -1.29
C PRO A 195 -10.20 -6.43 -1.33
N PRO A 196 -10.00 -7.65 -0.79
CA PRO A 196 -8.70 -8.29 -0.83
C PRO A 196 -8.28 -8.59 -2.26
N VAL A 197 -7.00 -8.39 -2.52
CA VAL A 197 -6.36 -8.71 -3.79
C VAL A 197 -6.05 -10.20 -3.93
N PHE A 198 -6.00 -10.90 -2.81
CA PHE A 198 -5.93 -12.35 -2.71
C PHE A 198 -6.75 -12.83 -1.53
N GLN A 199 -7.45 -13.94 -1.71
CA GLN A 199 -8.14 -14.65 -0.64
C GLN A 199 -7.93 -16.15 -0.80
N GLY A 200 -7.36 -16.77 0.22
CA GLY A 200 -7.23 -18.21 0.31
C GLY A 200 -8.59 -18.91 0.30
N ARG A 201 -8.68 -20.09 -0.33
CA ARG A 201 -9.91 -20.90 -0.38
C ARG A 201 -9.81 -22.22 0.38
N SER A 202 -8.59 -22.63 0.71
CA SER A 202 -8.28 -23.82 1.49
C SER A 202 -6.88 -23.70 2.08
N GLN A 203 -6.58 -24.49 3.11
CA GLN A 203 -5.24 -24.58 3.71
C GLN A 203 -4.18 -24.87 2.62
N SER A 204 -4.40 -25.94 1.86
CA SER A 204 -3.49 -26.35 0.78
C SER A 204 -3.34 -25.28 -0.31
N SER A 205 -4.41 -24.52 -0.64
CA SER A 205 -4.31 -23.42 -1.59
C SER A 205 -3.42 -22.31 -1.07
N VAL A 206 -3.47 -22.01 0.22
CA VAL A 206 -2.69 -20.94 0.86
C VAL A 206 -1.22 -21.32 0.95
N GLU A 207 -0.94 -22.52 1.46
CA GLU A 207 0.43 -23.04 1.63
C GLU A 207 1.19 -23.15 0.30
N ASN A 208 0.49 -23.51 -0.78
CA ASN A 208 1.06 -23.64 -2.12
C ASN A 208 1.01 -22.36 -2.97
N SER A 209 0.56 -21.23 -2.40
CA SER A 209 0.50 -19.96 -3.12
C SER A 209 1.86 -19.24 -3.13
N SER A 210 2.21 -18.69 -4.30
CA SER A 210 3.25 -17.68 -4.48
C SER A 210 2.63 -16.49 -5.21
N LEU A 211 2.71 -15.31 -4.59
CA LEU A 211 2.02 -14.10 -5.00
C LEU A 211 3.04 -12.99 -5.20
N VAL A 212 2.97 -12.25 -6.30
CA VAL A 212 3.76 -11.04 -6.51
C VAL A 212 2.82 -9.85 -6.61
N ILE A 213 2.97 -8.91 -5.68
CA ILE A 213 2.06 -7.77 -5.48
C ILE A 213 2.85 -6.48 -5.64
N VAL A 214 2.38 -5.60 -6.52
CA VAL A 214 2.94 -4.25 -6.73
C VAL A 214 2.18 -3.27 -5.84
N ALA A 215 2.66 -3.05 -4.62
CA ALA A 215 2.12 -2.05 -3.70
C ALA A 215 3.19 -1.62 -2.69
N PRO A 216 3.17 -0.36 -2.23
CA PRO A 216 4.11 0.12 -1.22
C PRO A 216 3.78 -0.35 0.20
N ILE A 217 2.51 -0.68 0.42
CA ILE A 217 1.98 -1.22 1.65
C ILE A 217 1.02 -2.37 1.30
N LEU A 218 1.07 -3.43 2.10
CA LEU A 218 0.03 -4.45 2.11
C LEU A 218 -0.25 -4.91 3.53
N THR A 219 -1.48 -5.32 3.79
CA THR A 219 -1.86 -5.99 5.04
C THR A 219 -2.35 -7.38 4.73
N ILE A 220 -1.82 -8.34 5.49
CA ILE A 220 -2.21 -9.75 5.49
C ILE A 220 -3.12 -9.95 6.70
N ASP A 221 -4.37 -10.31 6.46
CA ASP A 221 -5.33 -10.78 7.46
C ASP A 221 -5.31 -12.30 7.45
N PHE A 222 -4.80 -12.92 8.51
CA PHE A 222 -4.72 -14.38 8.63
C PHE A 222 -6.07 -15.04 8.96
N GLY A 223 -7.14 -14.27 9.14
CA GLY A 223 -8.49 -14.72 9.45
C GLY A 223 -8.72 -15.10 10.92
N SER A 224 -7.65 -15.35 11.67
CA SER A 224 -7.70 -15.57 13.12
C SER A 224 -6.37 -15.21 13.79
N GLU A 225 -6.42 -14.98 15.09
CA GLU A 225 -5.23 -14.94 15.94
C GLU A 225 -4.54 -16.31 15.98
N GLY A 226 -3.20 -16.35 16.13
CA GLY A 226 -2.45 -17.60 16.23
C GLY A 226 -1.05 -17.55 15.63
N SER A 227 -0.30 -18.64 15.80
CA SER A 227 1.05 -18.74 15.23
C SER A 227 0.96 -18.90 13.70
N HIS A 228 1.19 -17.80 12.99
CA HIS A 228 1.23 -17.74 11.54
C HIS A 228 2.61 -17.30 11.08
N SER A 229 2.99 -17.71 9.88
CA SER A 229 4.14 -17.15 9.19
C SER A 229 3.89 -17.09 7.70
N VAL A 230 4.50 -16.11 7.07
CA VAL A 230 4.51 -15.92 5.62
C VAL A 230 5.91 -15.46 5.26
N LEU A 231 6.43 -15.98 4.17
CA LEU A 231 7.69 -15.51 3.65
C LEU A 231 7.45 -14.28 2.78
N VAL A 232 8.16 -13.20 3.09
CA VAL A 232 8.09 -11.92 2.38
C VAL A 232 9.44 -11.63 1.73
N ASN A 233 9.46 -11.48 0.40
CA ASN A 233 10.66 -11.11 -0.35
C ASN A 233 10.41 -9.81 -1.13
N ASN A 234 11.36 -8.89 -1.08
CA ASN A 234 11.36 -7.74 -1.98
C ASN A 234 11.91 -8.16 -3.34
N ARG A 235 11.23 -7.75 -4.41
CA ARG A 235 11.73 -7.93 -5.78
C ARG A 235 11.95 -6.57 -6.44
N GLN A 236 13.16 -6.36 -6.94
CA GLN A 236 13.38 -5.40 -8.01
C GLN A 236 12.84 -6.02 -9.29
N SER A 237 11.59 -5.70 -9.62
CA SER A 237 11.02 -6.12 -10.87
C SER A 237 11.79 -5.43 -12.00
N VAL A 238 12.42 -6.26 -12.82
CA VAL A 238 12.64 -5.92 -14.22
C VAL A 238 11.30 -6.13 -14.93
N PHE A 239 10.26 -5.36 -14.58
CA PHE A 239 9.12 -5.21 -15.48
C PHE A 239 9.61 -4.40 -16.69
N SER A 240 10.40 -5.05 -17.55
CA SER A 240 10.52 -4.64 -18.93
C SER A 240 9.12 -4.78 -19.50
N SER A 241 8.44 -3.65 -19.70
CA SER A 241 7.14 -3.56 -20.33
C SER A 241 7.23 -3.90 -21.83
N LYS A 242 7.87 -5.01 -22.19
CA LYS A 242 7.61 -5.71 -23.44
C LYS A 242 6.49 -6.71 -23.22
N PHE A 243 5.33 -6.20 -22.81
CA PHE A 243 4.10 -6.98 -22.87
C PHE A 243 3.66 -7.05 -24.34
N SER A 244 4.31 -7.90 -25.12
CA SER A 244 3.80 -8.30 -26.43
C SER A 244 2.75 -9.40 -26.19
N TRP A 245 1.50 -9.11 -26.54
CA TRP A 245 0.43 -10.11 -26.51
C TRP A 245 0.87 -11.38 -27.26
N PRO A 246 0.88 -12.57 -26.63
CA PRO A 246 1.13 -13.80 -27.36
C PRO A 246 -0.04 -14.03 -28.32
N SER A 247 0.29 -14.24 -29.60
CA SER A 247 -0.61 -14.84 -30.57
C SER A 247 -1.13 -16.17 -30.03
N ARG A 248 -2.45 -16.35 -30.09
CA ARG A 248 -3.23 -17.45 -29.50
C ARG A 248 -2.79 -18.85 -29.91
N THR A 249 -1.76 -19.43 -29.32
CA THR A 249 -1.47 -20.88 -29.42
C THR A 249 -0.56 -21.36 -28.27
N ALA A 250 -1.08 -21.48 -27.05
CA ALA A 250 -0.58 -22.41 -26.02
C ALA A 250 -1.49 -22.38 -24.77
N THR A 251 -1.87 -23.56 -24.30
CA THR A 251 -2.76 -23.82 -23.17
C THR A 251 -2.01 -23.80 -21.83
N GLU A 252 -1.32 -22.70 -21.51
CA GLU A 252 -0.94 -22.41 -20.12
C GLU A 252 -1.94 -21.39 -19.56
N LYS A 253 -2.75 -21.80 -18.58
CA LYS A 253 -3.73 -20.93 -17.94
C LYS A 253 -3.03 -19.95 -16.99
N PHE A 254 -2.44 -18.90 -17.56
CA PHE A 254 -2.13 -17.70 -16.80
C PHE A 254 -3.43 -16.91 -16.59
N GLN A 255 -3.97 -16.92 -15.37
CA GLN A 255 -5.00 -15.96 -15.00
C GLN A 255 -4.35 -14.61 -14.70
N ALA A 256 -4.19 -13.79 -15.74
CA ALA A 256 -3.98 -12.36 -15.54
C ALA A 256 -5.31 -11.76 -15.06
N VAL A 257 -5.44 -11.52 -13.76
CA VAL A 257 -6.63 -10.88 -13.18
C VAL A 257 -6.51 -9.37 -13.42
N ARG A 258 -7.30 -8.86 -14.36
CA ARG A 258 -7.44 -7.42 -14.62
C ARG A 258 -8.44 -6.84 -13.63
N ILE A 259 -7.95 -6.23 -12.55
CA ILE A 259 -8.82 -5.51 -11.60
C ILE A 259 -9.10 -4.11 -12.16
N ARG A 260 -10.39 -3.80 -12.40
CA ARG A 260 -10.87 -2.43 -12.65
C ARG A 260 -11.40 -1.87 -11.33
N TYR A 261 -11.08 -0.63 -11.02
CA TYR A 261 -11.72 0.10 -9.92
C TYR A 261 -12.74 1.10 -10.47
N MET A 262 -13.90 1.17 -9.82
CA MET A 262 -14.79 2.33 -9.82
C MET A 262 -14.72 2.95 -8.43
N CYS A 263 -14.54 4.26 -8.36
CA CYS A 263 -14.63 5.04 -7.12
C CYS A 263 -15.78 6.03 -7.31
N PRO A 264 -16.98 5.78 -6.76
CA PRO A 264 -18.05 6.75 -6.77
C PRO A 264 -17.89 7.63 -5.52
N THR A 265 -17.55 8.90 -5.71
CA THR A 265 -17.68 10.02 -4.75
C THR A 265 -16.54 10.31 -3.74
N ARG A 266 -15.66 11.23 -4.18
CA ARG A 266 -15.08 12.44 -3.54
C ARG A 266 -14.63 12.54 -2.08
N ARG A 267 -14.75 11.54 -1.19
CA ARG A 267 -14.12 11.60 0.15
C ARG A 267 -13.91 10.21 0.77
N LEU A 268 -13.24 9.26 0.14
CA LEU A 268 -13.09 7.93 0.77
C LEU A 268 -11.86 7.14 0.27
N CYS A 269 -11.37 6.30 1.19
CA CYS A 269 -10.22 5.40 1.16
C CYS A 269 -9.83 4.94 -0.25
N THR A 270 -8.67 5.36 -0.72
CA THR A 270 -8.14 4.90 -2.00
C THR A 270 -7.34 3.63 -1.76
N CYS A 271 -7.89 2.47 -2.09
CA CYS A 271 -7.07 1.27 -2.19
C CYS A 271 -6.04 1.48 -3.29
N LEU A 272 -4.77 1.25 -2.97
CA LEU A 272 -3.69 1.46 -3.92
C LEU A 272 -3.87 0.52 -5.12
N ARG A 273 -3.66 1.08 -6.30
CA ARG A 273 -3.78 0.34 -7.57
C ARG A 273 -2.63 -0.66 -7.69
N ALA A 274 -2.91 -1.92 -7.44
CA ALA A 274 -1.96 -3.00 -7.65
C ALA A 274 -2.20 -3.72 -8.98
N THR A 275 -1.10 -4.15 -9.61
CA THR A 275 -1.11 -5.02 -10.80
C THR A 275 -0.59 -6.40 -10.40
N PHE A 276 -1.22 -7.47 -10.88
CA PHE A 276 -1.00 -8.83 -10.38
C PHE A 276 -0.49 -9.78 -11.45
N HIS A 277 0.41 -10.66 -11.04
CA HIS A 277 0.69 -11.91 -11.71
C HIS A 277 0.59 -13.04 -10.68
N VAL A 278 -0.46 -13.85 -10.79
CA VAL A 278 -0.60 -15.07 -9.98
C VAL A 278 0.06 -16.21 -10.75
N ARG A 279 1.14 -16.77 -10.19
CA ARG A 279 1.73 -18.01 -10.71
C ARG A 279 1.35 -19.15 -9.75
N MET A 280 0.31 -19.90 -10.11
CA MET A 280 0.03 -21.18 -9.45
C MET A 280 0.99 -22.23 -10.02
N SER A 281 2.01 -22.60 -9.25
CA SER A 281 2.82 -23.78 -9.56
C SER A 281 2.15 -24.99 -8.91
N MET A 282 1.43 -25.80 -9.69
CA MET A 282 1.03 -27.13 -9.24
C MET A 282 2.22 -28.05 -9.46
N GLU A 283 3.09 -28.19 -8.46
CA GLU A 283 4.03 -29.31 -8.45
C GLU A 283 3.25 -30.58 -8.14
N HIS A 284 3.01 -31.39 -9.18
CA HIS A 284 2.54 -32.75 -9.01
C HIS A 284 3.66 -33.58 -8.38
N THR A 285 3.72 -33.60 -7.06
CA THR A 285 4.44 -34.66 -6.34
C THR A 285 3.67 -35.95 -6.51
N THR A 286 4.12 -36.81 -7.43
CA THR A 286 3.65 -38.19 -7.50
C THR A 286 4.03 -38.90 -6.21
N PRO A 287 3.07 -39.51 -5.48
CA PRO A 287 3.40 -40.29 -4.29
C PRO A 287 4.26 -41.50 -4.71
N SER A 288 5.39 -41.67 -4.05
CA SER A 288 6.24 -42.87 -4.09
C SER A 288 5.66 -43.98 -3.23
#